data_AF-A0A947CZF6-F1
#
_entry.id   AF-A0A947CZF6-F1
#
_cell.length_a   1.000
_cell.length_b   1.000
_cell.length_c   1.000
_cell.angle_alpha   90.00
_cell.angle_beta   90.00
_cell.angle_gamma   90.00
#
_symmetry.space_group_name_H-M   'P 1'
#
loop_
_entity.id
_entity.type
_entity.pdbx_description
1 polymer ?
#
loop_
_entity_poly.entity_id
_entity_poly.type
_entity_poly.pdbx_seq_one_letter_code
_entity_poly.pdbx_strand_id
1 'polypeptide(L)'
;MFGRNLEREHGFELLEVEGQLPADLGGTLYRNGPGLFELMGRRYSHPFEGDGAITAVRVQAGTARGASRVTQSRGLREERAAGRMLYSMGAPRLRRLW
;
A
#
# COMPACT_ATOMS: atom_id res chain seq x y z
N MET A 1 4.34 4.99 -15.97
CA MET A 1 4.47 3.94 -14.94
C MET A 1 3.74 4.40 -13.66
N PHE A 2 2.43 4.60 -13.76
CA PHE A 2 1.54 4.92 -12.63
C PHE A 2 0.32 3.99 -12.75
N GLY A 3 -0.20 3.47 -11.65
CA GLY A 3 -1.44 2.70 -11.68
C GLY A 3 -1.31 1.18 -11.83
N ARG A 4 -0.35 0.54 -11.15
CA ARG A 4 -0.30 -0.92 -10.99
C ARG A 4 -0.43 -1.30 -9.53
N ASN A 5 -1.15 -2.39 -9.24
CA ASN A 5 -1.29 -2.90 -7.89
C ASN A 5 0.08 -3.26 -7.31
N LEU A 6 0.19 -3.16 -5.99
CA LEU A 6 1.28 -3.73 -5.22
C LEU A 6 1.37 -5.22 -5.58
N GLU A 7 2.53 -5.61 -6.11
CA GLU A 7 2.71 -6.96 -6.66
C GLU A 7 2.70 -8.03 -5.57
N ARG A 8 3.25 -7.70 -4.39
CA ARG A 8 3.38 -8.63 -3.27
C ARG A 8 3.36 -7.88 -1.94
N GLU A 9 2.62 -8.42 -0.98
CA GLU A 9 2.71 -8.05 0.44
C GLU A 9 3.76 -8.93 1.13
N HIS A 10 4.60 -8.34 1.97
CA HIS A 10 5.61 -9.08 2.73
C HIS A 10 6.06 -8.35 3.99
N GLY A 11 6.58 -9.13 4.96
CA GLY A 11 7.25 -8.60 6.14
C GLY A 11 8.64 -8.06 5.83
N PHE A 12 9.42 -7.74 6.87
CA PHE A 12 10.78 -7.22 6.72
C PHE A 12 11.76 -8.28 6.19
N GLU A 13 11.95 -8.27 4.88
CA GLU A 13 12.90 -9.11 4.16
C GLU A 13 14.18 -8.35 3.84
N LEU A 14 15.30 -9.05 3.66
CA LEU A 14 16.60 -8.41 3.36
C LEU A 14 16.55 -7.71 2.01
N LEU A 15 17.05 -6.48 1.95
CA LEU A 15 17.21 -5.74 0.71
C LEU A 15 18.66 -5.80 0.24
N GLU A 16 18.84 -5.79 -1.07
CA GLU A 16 20.12 -5.51 -1.69
C GLU A 16 20.52 -4.05 -1.45
N VAL A 17 21.79 -3.83 -1.15
CA VAL A 17 22.35 -2.51 -0.86
C VAL A 17 23.54 -2.30 -1.77
N GLU A 18 23.44 -1.30 -2.65
CA GLU A 18 24.58 -0.80 -3.41
C GLU A 18 25.32 0.26 -2.59
N GLY A 19 26.63 0.08 -2.41
CA GLY A 19 27.46 0.96 -1.57
C GLY A 19 27.46 0.54 -0.09
N GLN A 20 27.51 1.52 0.82
CA GLN A 20 27.59 1.28 2.26
C GLN A 20 26.60 2.17 3.03
N LEU A 21 25.81 1.54 3.90
CA LEU A 21 24.94 2.25 4.84
C LEU A 21 25.74 2.67 6.08
N PRO A 22 25.58 3.90 6.59
CA PRO A 22 26.24 4.33 7.83
C PRO A 22 25.88 3.40 9.00
N ALA A 23 26.89 2.99 9.78
CA ALA A 23 26.69 2.02 10.86
C ALA A 23 25.86 2.60 12.03
N ASP A 24 25.87 3.92 12.19
CA ASP A 24 25.13 4.69 13.19
C ASP A 24 23.69 5.04 12.74
N LEU A 25 23.35 4.83 11.48
CA LEU A 25 21.98 5.02 10.99
C LEU A 25 21.08 3.86 11.45
N GLY A 26 20.20 4.17 12.39
CA GLY A 26 19.19 3.25 12.89
C GLY A 26 17.79 3.85 12.79
N GLY A 27 16.86 3.15 12.15
CA GLY A 27 15.48 3.64 12.05
C GLY A 27 14.61 2.87 11.09
N THR A 28 13.38 3.34 10.92
CA THR A 28 12.46 2.83 9.90
C THR A 28 11.77 3.98 9.19
N LEU A 29 11.97 4.07 7.87
CA LEU A 29 11.24 4.97 6.99
C LEU A 29 9.93 4.31 6.59
N TYR A 30 8.81 4.93 6.93
CA TYR A 30 7.48 4.51 6.46
C TYR A 30 7.01 5.47 5.36
N ARG A 31 6.44 4.92 4.28
CA ARG A 31 5.77 5.69 3.24
C ARG A 31 4.37 5.12 3.02
N ASN A 32 3.40 6.02 2.97
CA ASN A 32 2.05 5.71 2.51
C ASN A 32 1.92 6.10 1.04
N GLY A 33 1.26 5.25 0.25
CA GLY A 33 0.97 5.51 -1.15
C GLY A 33 -0.15 4.61 -1.67
N PRO A 34 -0.62 4.82 -2.92
CA PRO A 34 -1.63 3.95 -3.52
C PRO A 34 -1.05 2.53 -3.68
N GLY A 35 -1.74 1.57 -3.09
CA GLY A 35 -1.40 0.15 -3.06
C GLY A 35 -2.21 -0.69 -4.05
N LEU A 36 -3.50 -0.41 -4.21
CA LEU A 36 -4.35 -1.07 -5.19
C LEU A 36 -4.97 -0.03 -6.13
N PHE A 37 -4.88 -0.27 -7.43
CA PHE A 37 -5.50 0.50 -8.50
C PHE A 37 -6.63 -0.24 -9.20
N GLU A 38 -6.83 -1.52 -8.84
CA GLU A 38 -7.90 -2.38 -9.31
C GLU A 38 -8.36 -3.27 -8.17
N LEU A 39 -9.68 -3.46 -8.07
CA LEU A 39 -10.32 -4.37 -7.14
C LEU A 39 -11.40 -5.19 -7.87
N MET A 40 -11.34 -6.52 -7.75
CA MET A 40 -12.30 -7.45 -8.36
C MET A 40 -12.51 -7.24 -9.88
N GLY A 41 -11.42 -7.07 -10.63
CA GLY A 41 -11.46 -6.87 -12.09
C GLY A 41 -11.91 -5.47 -12.52
N ARG A 42 -12.10 -4.54 -11.59
CA ARG A 42 -12.50 -3.15 -11.88
C ARG A 42 -11.43 -2.17 -11.46
N ARG A 43 -10.91 -1.45 -12.46
CA ARG A 43 -9.90 -0.43 -12.25
C ARG A 43 -10.51 0.85 -11.68
N TYR A 44 -9.84 1.45 -10.71
CA TYR A 44 -10.21 2.78 -10.22
C TYR A 44 -9.99 3.83 -11.32
N SER A 45 -10.84 4.85 -11.34
CA SER A 45 -10.81 5.90 -12.37
C SER A 45 -9.79 6.98 -12.04
N HIS A 46 -9.45 7.16 -10.75
CA HIS A 46 -8.44 8.10 -10.32
C HIS A 46 -7.43 7.43 -9.37
N PRO A 47 -6.12 7.75 -9.45
CA PRO A 47 -5.09 7.23 -8.54
C PRO A 47 -5.32 7.54 -7.05
N PHE A 48 -6.24 8.46 -6.72
CA PHE A 48 -6.60 8.80 -5.34
C PHE A 48 -7.79 7.99 -4.80
N GLU A 49 -8.43 7.18 -5.63
CA GLU A 49 -9.45 6.22 -5.19
C GLU A 49 -8.84 4.88 -4.77
N GLY A 50 -7.57 4.63 -5.12
CA GLY A 50 -6.92 3.37 -4.84
C GLY A 50 -6.69 3.14 -3.36
N ASP A 51 -6.87 1.90 -2.90
CA ASP A 51 -6.58 1.54 -1.51
C ASP A 51 -5.10 1.78 -1.21
N GLY A 52 -4.82 2.37 -0.05
CA GLY A 52 -3.45 2.66 0.38
C GLY A 52 -2.66 1.39 0.68
N ALA A 53 -1.35 1.47 0.49
CA ALA A 53 -0.38 0.54 1.03
C ALA A 53 0.71 1.30 1.80
N ILE A 54 1.22 0.66 2.84
CA ILE A 54 2.39 1.11 3.56
C ILE A 54 3.59 0.32 3.05
N THR A 55 4.64 1.04 2.65
CA THR A 55 5.97 0.47 2.47
C THR A 55 6.88 0.95 3.58
N ALA A 56 7.78 0.08 4.00
CA ALA A 56 8.72 0.38 5.07
C ALA A 56 10.13 -0.09 4.70
N VAL A 57 11.13 0.74 5.00
CA VAL A 57 12.54 0.38 4.95
C VAL A 57 13.13 0.56 6.34
N ARG A 58 13.59 -0.53 6.94
CA ARG A 58 14.29 -0.54 8.22
C ARG A 58 15.78 -0.63 7.97
N VAL A 59 16.53 0.33 8.51
CA VAL A 59 18.00 0.33 8.46
C VAL A 59 18.51 0.12 9.88
N GLN A 60 19.44 -0.82 10.03
CA GLN A 60 20.10 -1.11 11.29
C GLN A 60 21.44 -1.79 11.05
N ALA A 61 22.50 -1.30 11.70
CA ALA A 61 23.83 -1.90 11.71
C ALA A 61 24.37 -2.21 10.29
N GLY A 62 24.26 -1.25 9.37
CA GLY A 62 24.74 -1.40 7.99
C GLY A 62 23.89 -2.29 7.08
N THR A 63 22.73 -2.77 7.55
CA THR A 63 21.80 -3.60 6.75
C THR A 63 20.46 -2.89 6.54
N ALA A 64 19.75 -3.25 5.46
CA ALA A 64 18.41 -2.77 5.18
C ALA A 64 17.42 -3.92 5.00
N ARG A 65 16.22 -3.77 5.54
CA ARG A 65 15.09 -4.70 5.33
C ARG A 65 13.86 -3.94 4.85
N GLY A 66 13.15 -4.50 3.89
CA GLY A 66 11.96 -3.92 3.27
C GLY A 66 10.71 -4.68 3.62
N ALA A 67 9.60 -3.97 3.81
CA ALA A 67 8.27 -4.54 4.00
C ALA A 67 7.22 -3.77 3.20
N SER A 68 6.15 -4.43 2.81
CA SER A 68 5.01 -3.82 2.12
C SER A 68 3.71 -4.47 2.56
N ARG A 69 2.66 -3.66 2.75
CA ARG A 69 1.34 -4.16 3.11
C ARG A 69 0.24 -3.23 2.63
N VAL A 70 -0.82 -3.79 2.06
CA VAL A 70 -2.05 -3.05 1.78
C VAL A 70 -2.72 -2.70 3.10
N THR A 71 -3.02 -1.42 3.28
CA THR A 71 -3.76 -0.92 4.42
C THR A 71 -5.12 -1.57 4.43
N GLN A 72 -5.40 -2.35 5.47
CA GLN A 72 -6.72 -2.94 5.68
C GLN A 72 -7.66 -1.83 6.16
N SER A 73 -8.09 -0.96 5.23
CA SER A 73 -9.05 0.10 5.52
C SER A 73 -10.42 -0.52 5.81
N ARG A 74 -11.30 0.26 6.46
CA ARG A 74 -12.69 -0.19 6.65
C ARG A 74 -13.38 -0.42 5.31
N GLY A 75 -13.22 0.50 4.35
CA GLY A 75 -13.79 0.40 3.01
C GLY A 75 -13.35 -0.87 2.27
N LEU A 76 -12.05 -1.14 2.25
CA LEU A 76 -11.50 -2.35 1.61
C LEU A 76 -12.06 -3.63 2.22
N ARG A 77 -12.17 -3.70 3.56
CA ARG A 77 -12.74 -4.87 4.23
C ARG A 77 -14.20 -5.08 3.86
N GLU A 78 -14.98 -4.00 3.80
CA GLU A 78 -16.40 -4.07 3.42
C GLU A 78 -16.57 -4.49 1.96
N GLU A 79 -15.75 -3.97 1.05
CA GLU A 79 -15.78 -4.35 -0.38
C GLU A 79 -15.38 -5.80 -0.60
N ARG A 80 -14.34 -6.28 0.11
CA ARG A 80 -13.94 -7.70 0.10
C ARG A 80 -15.05 -8.59 0.65
N ALA A 81 -15.67 -8.22 1.76
CA ALA A 81 -16.78 -8.98 2.35
C ALA A 81 -18.02 -9.01 1.43
N ALA A 82 -18.30 -7.92 0.72
CA ALA A 82 -19.41 -7.83 -0.22
C ALA A 82 -19.11 -8.46 -1.60
N GLY A 83 -17.85 -8.82 -1.88
CA GLY A 83 -17.41 -9.35 -3.17
C GLY A 83 -17.55 -8.37 -4.34
N ARG A 84 -17.69 -7.07 -4.07
CA ARG A 84 -17.88 -6.02 -5.08
C ARG A 84 -17.40 -4.67 -4.59
N MET A 85 -17.02 -3.80 -5.52
CA MET A 85 -16.73 -2.40 -5.24
C MET A 85 -17.99 -1.68 -4.72
N LEU A 86 -17.83 -0.93 -3.64
CA LEU A 86 -18.86 -0.19 -2.91
C LEU A 86 -18.55 1.31 -2.90
N TYR A 87 -17.28 1.67 -2.97
CA TYR A 87 -16.76 3.03 -2.88
C TYR A 87 -16.05 3.41 -4.18
N SER A 88 -16.39 4.59 -4.71
CA SER A 88 -15.76 5.26 -5.86
C SER A 88 -16.46 6.62 -6.04
N MET A 89 -15.91 7.50 -6.88
CA MET A 89 -16.56 8.70 -7.41
C MET A 89 -17.96 8.43 -7.99
N GLY A 90 -18.28 7.22 -8.42
CA GLY A 90 -19.61 6.81 -8.88
C GLY A 90 -20.58 6.36 -7.78
N ALA A 91 -20.15 6.21 -6.52
CA ALA A 91 -20.96 5.61 -5.46
C ALA A 91 -22.17 6.49 -5.05
N PRO A 92 -23.32 5.91 -4.65
CA PRO A 92 -24.46 6.69 -4.18
C PRO A 92 -24.06 7.67 -3.05
N ARG A 93 -24.59 8.91 -3.07
CA ARG A 93 -24.22 9.96 -2.08
C ARG A 93 -24.36 9.49 -0.63
N LEU A 94 -25.33 8.62 -0.35
CA LEU A 94 -25.56 8.03 0.97
C LEU A 94 -24.34 7.26 1.52
N ARG A 95 -23.49 6.69 0.66
CA ARG A 95 -22.25 6.02 1.06
C ARG A 95 -21.02 6.93 1.10
N ARG A 96 -21.14 8.20 0.71
CA ARG A 96 -20.05 9.20 0.78
C ARG A 96 -20.07 10.03 2.06
N LEU A 97 -21.09 9.84 2.90
CA LEU A 97 -21.35 10.68 4.08
C LEU A 97 -20.71 10.17 5.38
N TRP A 98 -19.97 9.05 5.35
CA TRP A 98 -19.37 8.44 6.54
C TRP A 98 -18.05 7.75 6.22
#